data_AF-A0A448YNG2-F1
#
_entry.id   AF-A0A448YNG2-F1
#
_cell.length_a   1.000
_cell.length_b   1.000
_cell.length_c   1.000
_cell.angle_alpha   90.00
_cell.angle_beta   90.00
_cell.angle_gamma   90.00
#
_symmetry.space_group_name_H-M   'P 1'
#
loop_
_entity.id
_entity.type
_entity.pdbx_description
1 polymer ?
#
loop_
_entity_poly.entity_id
_entity_poly.type
_entity_poly.pdbx_seq_one_letter_code
_entity_poly.pdbx_strand_id
1 'polypeptide(L)'
;MLRDPEDILTSNGRKYELNEENLKPLKEYLGEDYKLPDKLLLQVITHKSFAHGTKPYNERLSFLGEELLKLSASKFVLGKKQVTSGYKFSVGDLNFDSLGSLTHRLIVTDRVLSEFASAKGIDKVFFCKVALPQQSSSVTETKNYKPKAMYSTITSSLVGAVALQHGKSTAERFIQENLLTDILPMVQKVRGGK
;
A
#
# COMPACT_ATOMS: atom_id res chain seq x y z
N MET A 1 -16.91 -29.38 11.20
CA MET A 1 -16.20 -29.13 12.47
C MET A 1 -15.97 -27.64 12.60
N LEU A 2 -16.40 -27.01 13.70
CA LEU A 2 -16.07 -25.61 14.00
C LEU A 2 -14.59 -25.57 14.41
N ARG A 3 -13.80 -24.63 13.88
CA ARG A 3 -12.40 -24.45 14.29
C ARG A 3 -12.34 -23.66 15.59
N ASP A 4 -11.28 -23.86 16.37
CA ASP A 4 -11.02 -23.03 17.54
C ASP A 4 -10.89 -21.55 17.12
N PRO A 5 -11.59 -20.61 17.77
CA PRO A 5 -11.45 -19.18 17.50
C PRO A 5 -10.01 -18.68 17.55
N GLU A 6 -9.16 -19.23 18.44
CA GLU A 6 -7.77 -18.77 18.58
C GLU A 6 -6.91 -19.09 17.34
N ASP A 7 -7.16 -20.24 16.70
CA ASP A 7 -6.47 -20.67 15.47
C ASP A 7 -6.79 -19.76 14.27
N ILE A 8 -7.99 -19.18 14.25
CA ILE A 8 -8.45 -18.31 13.16
C ILE A 8 -7.94 -16.87 13.34
N LEU A 9 -7.67 -16.46 14.58
CA LEU A 9 -7.27 -15.10 14.95
C LEU A 9 -5.76 -14.89 14.99
N THR A 10 -5.00 -15.78 14.38
CA THR A 10 -3.53 -15.70 14.32
C THR A 10 -3.06 -15.65 12.86
N SER A 11 -2.11 -14.77 12.55
CA SER A 11 -1.45 -14.69 11.23
C SER A 11 0.04 -14.46 11.41
N ASN A 12 0.89 -15.23 10.73
CA ASN A 12 2.36 -15.17 10.85
C ASN A 12 2.88 -15.24 12.30
N GLY A 13 2.23 -16.05 13.15
CA GLY A 13 2.58 -16.17 14.57
C GLY A 13 2.15 -14.98 15.45
N ARG A 14 1.40 -14.02 14.89
CA ARG A 14 0.88 -12.86 15.61
C ARG A 14 -0.62 -13.00 15.87
N LYS A 15 -1.02 -12.68 17.10
CA LYS A 15 -2.43 -12.60 17.49
C LYS A 15 -3.05 -11.32 16.96
N TYR A 16 -4.30 -11.42 16.50
CA TYR A 16 -5.11 -10.28 16.09
C TYR A 16 -5.62 -9.51 17.31
N GLU A 17 -4.98 -8.38 17.60
CA GLU A 17 -5.32 -7.53 18.74
C GLU A 17 -4.83 -6.09 18.53
N LEU A 18 -5.43 -5.16 19.26
CA LEU A 18 -4.91 -3.80 19.40
C LEU A 18 -3.72 -3.81 20.37
N ASN A 19 -2.54 -4.10 19.84
CA ASN A 19 -1.28 -3.98 20.57
C ASN A 19 -0.34 -3.00 19.87
N GLU A 20 0.64 -2.48 20.59
CA GLU A 20 1.61 -1.54 20.02
C GLU A 20 2.49 -2.22 18.95
N GLU A 21 2.79 -3.51 19.10
CA GLU A 21 3.66 -4.25 18.19
C GLU A 21 3.09 -4.39 16.77
N ASN A 22 1.76 -4.46 16.63
CA ASN A 22 1.09 -4.53 15.33
C ASN A 22 0.95 -3.14 14.70
N LEU A 23 0.77 -2.10 15.51
CA LEU A 23 0.47 -0.75 15.01
C LEU A 23 1.72 0.12 14.82
N LYS A 24 2.82 -0.20 15.51
CA LYS A 24 4.06 0.58 15.52
C LYS A 24 4.58 0.91 14.11
N PRO A 25 4.69 -0.04 13.15
CA PRO A 25 5.21 0.28 11.82
C PRO A 25 4.37 1.32 11.06
N LEU A 26 3.05 1.34 11.30
CA LEU A 26 2.15 2.32 10.66
C LEU A 26 2.23 3.67 11.36
N LYS A 27 2.25 3.68 12.70
CA LYS A 27 2.35 4.90 13.49
C LYS A 27 3.67 5.63 13.19
N GLU A 28 4.78 4.90 13.11
CA GLU A 28 6.09 5.46 12.76
C GLU A 28 6.11 6.03 11.34
N TYR A 29 5.46 5.37 10.38
CA TYR A 29 5.41 5.86 9.01
C TYR A 29 4.53 7.10 8.83
N LEU A 30 3.37 7.14 9.51
CA LEU A 30 2.43 8.25 9.42
C LEU A 30 2.93 9.49 10.18
N GLY A 31 3.69 9.31 11.26
CA GLY A 31 4.08 10.40 12.14
C GLY A 31 2.86 11.07 12.81
N GLU A 32 3.08 12.24 13.40
CA GLU A 32 2.00 12.97 14.07
C GLU A 32 1.06 13.69 13.08
N ASP A 33 1.58 14.12 11.92
CA ASP A 33 0.82 14.89 10.93
C ASP A 33 -0.31 14.08 10.26
N TYR A 34 -0.17 12.75 10.20
CA TYR A 34 -1.13 11.85 9.55
C TYR A 34 -1.66 10.77 10.51
N LYS A 35 -1.69 11.09 11.81
CA LYS A 35 -2.14 10.16 12.86
C LYS A 35 -3.54 9.62 12.59
N LEU A 36 -3.72 8.31 12.78
CA LEU A 36 -4.99 7.61 12.61
C LEU A 36 -5.40 6.89 13.90
N PRO A 37 -6.70 6.69 14.15
CA PRO A 37 -7.16 5.89 15.28
C PRO A 37 -6.65 4.44 15.20
N ASP A 38 -6.27 3.85 16.34
CA ASP A 38 -5.70 2.50 16.41
C ASP A 38 -6.60 1.43 15.80
N LYS A 39 -7.92 1.54 15.96
CA LYS A 39 -8.89 0.65 15.33
C LYS A 39 -8.85 0.73 13.80
N LEU A 40 -8.64 1.92 13.25
CA LEU A 40 -8.53 2.14 11.81
C LEU A 40 -7.21 1.60 11.28
N LEU A 41 -6.11 1.76 12.02
CA LEU A 41 -4.81 1.16 11.71
C LEU A 41 -4.89 -0.37 11.67
N LEU A 42 -5.55 -0.98 12.65
CA LEU A 42 -5.77 -2.42 12.68
C LEU A 42 -6.61 -2.87 11.46
N GLN A 43 -7.63 -2.11 11.08
CA GLN A 43 -8.41 -2.39 9.88
C GLN A 43 -7.56 -2.30 8.61
N VAL A 44 -6.69 -1.29 8.47
CA VAL A 44 -5.78 -1.12 7.31
C VAL A 44 -4.90 -2.35 7.09
N ILE A 45 -4.41 -2.98 8.17
CA ILE A 45 -3.56 -4.18 8.12
C ILE A 45 -4.35 -5.49 8.10
N THR A 46 -5.67 -5.46 7.89
CA THR A 46 -6.50 -6.67 7.87
C THR A 46 -7.06 -6.91 6.47
N HIS A 47 -6.70 -8.03 5.87
CA HIS A 47 -7.24 -8.43 4.57
C HIS A 47 -8.55 -9.23 4.73
N LYS A 48 -9.42 -9.17 3.71
CA LYS A 48 -10.68 -9.95 3.65
C LYS A 48 -10.50 -11.46 3.86
N SER A 49 -9.37 -12.02 3.44
CA SER A 49 -9.08 -13.45 3.62
C SER A 49 -8.83 -13.84 5.08
N PHE A 50 -8.49 -12.88 5.95
CA PHE A 50 -8.29 -13.12 7.37
C PHE A 50 -9.63 -13.37 8.06
N ALA A 51 -9.67 -14.39 8.92
CA ALA A 51 -10.85 -14.75 9.70
C ALA A 51 -12.17 -14.80 8.91
N HIS A 52 -12.15 -15.17 7.62
CA HIS A 52 -13.32 -15.14 6.72
C HIS A 52 -14.02 -13.76 6.64
N GLY A 53 -13.28 -12.67 6.86
CA GLY A 53 -13.84 -11.31 6.83
C GLY A 53 -14.73 -10.97 8.02
N THR A 54 -14.72 -11.77 9.09
CA THR A 54 -15.50 -11.50 10.32
C THR A 54 -14.95 -10.30 11.11
N LYS A 55 -13.67 -9.97 10.93
CA LYS A 55 -13.03 -8.79 11.51
C LYS A 55 -13.05 -7.63 10.50
N PRO A 56 -13.07 -6.36 10.95
CA PRO A 56 -12.97 -5.21 10.05
C PRO A 56 -11.75 -5.33 9.15
N TYR A 57 -11.96 -5.24 7.83
CA TYR A 57 -10.92 -5.42 6.83
C TYR A 57 -10.85 -4.25 5.84
N ASN A 58 -9.81 -4.23 5.02
CA ASN A 58 -9.32 -3.05 4.35
C ASN A 58 -9.89 -2.78 2.93
N GLU A 59 -10.72 -3.66 2.37
CA GLU A 59 -11.19 -3.62 0.96
C GLU A 59 -11.77 -2.25 0.52
N ARG A 60 -12.60 -1.62 1.35
CA ARG A 60 -13.18 -0.30 1.03
C ARG A 60 -12.16 0.83 1.12
N LEU A 61 -11.24 0.74 2.08
CA LEU A 61 -10.15 1.72 2.25
C LEU A 61 -9.17 1.60 1.07
N SER A 62 -8.82 0.37 0.67
CA SER A 62 -7.95 0.14 -0.48
C SER A 62 -8.56 0.68 -1.76
N PHE A 63 -9.86 0.46 -1.98
CA PHE A 63 -10.54 0.99 -3.15
C PHE A 63 -10.47 2.52 -3.21
N LEU A 64 -10.82 3.21 -2.12
CA LEU A 64 -10.76 4.67 -2.06
C LEU A 64 -9.33 5.20 -2.30
N GLY A 65 -8.35 4.60 -1.64
CA GLY A 65 -6.96 5.03 -1.78
C GLY A 65 -6.37 4.72 -3.14
N GLU A 66 -6.78 3.64 -3.80
CA GLU A 66 -6.34 3.32 -5.16
C GLU A 66 -6.80 4.38 -6.16
N GLU A 67 -8.06 4.84 -6.07
CA GLU A 67 -8.57 5.92 -6.92
C GLU A 67 -7.83 7.24 -6.66
N LEU A 68 -7.52 7.56 -5.40
CA LEU A 68 -6.75 8.75 -5.06
C LEU A 68 -5.28 8.65 -5.53
N LEU A 69 -4.70 7.45 -5.49
CA LEU A 69 -3.36 7.18 -6.02
C LEU A 69 -3.31 7.34 -7.54
N LYS A 70 -4.29 6.83 -8.28
CA LYS A 70 -4.39 7.02 -9.75
C LYS A 70 -4.49 8.50 -10.11
N LEU A 71 -5.31 9.26 -9.38
CA LEU A 71 -5.43 10.71 -9.57
C LEU A 71 -4.11 11.43 -9.27
N SER A 72 -3.48 11.10 -8.13
CA SER A 72 -2.22 11.71 -7.73
C SER A 72 -1.07 11.36 -8.68
N ALA A 73 -1.02 10.13 -9.19
CA ALA A 73 -0.06 9.69 -10.20
C ALA A 73 -0.24 10.47 -11.51
N SER A 74 -1.49 10.70 -11.93
CA SER A 74 -1.81 11.53 -13.11
C SER A 74 -1.31 12.97 -12.91
N LYS A 75 -1.66 13.60 -11.78
CA LYS A 75 -1.18 14.96 -11.43
C LYS A 75 0.35 15.04 -11.43
N PHE A 76 1.02 14.03 -10.85
CA PHE A 76 2.47 13.97 -10.75
C PHE A 76 3.14 13.94 -12.13
N VAL A 77 2.66 13.11 -13.06
CA VAL A 77 3.27 13.03 -14.40
C VAL A 77 2.93 14.24 -15.27
N LEU A 78 1.74 14.83 -15.09
CA LEU A 78 1.34 16.06 -15.79
C LEU A 78 2.18 17.28 -15.35
N GLY A 79 2.47 17.39 -14.05
CA GLY A 79 3.21 18.50 -13.47
C GLY A 79 4.74 18.42 -13.64
N LYS A 80 5.27 17.31 -14.16
CA LYS A 80 6.68 17.21 -14.49
C LYS A 80 7.00 18.06 -15.71
N LYS A 81 7.61 19.22 -15.47
CA LYS A 81 8.31 20.01 -16.49
C LYS A 81 9.45 19.18 -17.05
N GLN A 82 9.22 18.51 -18.17
CA GLN A 82 10.28 17.83 -18.90
C GLN A 82 10.95 18.84 -19.85
N VAL A 83 12.29 18.83 -19.86
CA VAL A 83 13.16 19.78 -20.57
C VAL A 83 13.08 19.63 -22.10
N THR A 84 12.50 18.54 -22.59
CA THR A 84 12.33 18.29 -24.02
C THR A 84 11.20 19.14 -24.60
N SER A 85 11.60 20.10 -25.44
CA SER A 85 10.73 20.80 -26.39
C SER A 85 9.96 19.81 -27.26
N GLY A 86 8.62 19.95 -27.35
CA GLY A 86 7.81 19.27 -28.35
C GLY A 86 6.71 18.32 -27.86
N TYR A 87 6.00 18.63 -26.77
CA TYR A 87 4.76 17.92 -26.44
C TYR A 87 3.63 18.37 -27.35
N LYS A 88 2.99 17.43 -28.07
CA LYS A 88 1.97 17.72 -29.08
C LYS A 88 0.65 18.16 -28.44
N PHE A 89 0.39 17.71 -27.22
CA PHE A 89 -0.88 17.92 -26.52
C PHE A 89 -0.70 18.62 -25.16
N SER A 90 0.33 19.47 -24.99
CA SER A 90 0.46 20.27 -23.76
C SER A 90 -0.61 21.36 -23.67
N VAL A 91 -1.15 21.57 -22.46
CA VAL A 91 -2.13 22.63 -22.16
C VAL A 91 -1.75 23.29 -20.84
N GLY A 92 -1.55 24.61 -20.85
CA GLY A 92 -1.29 25.38 -19.62
C GLY A 92 -0.12 24.83 -18.79
N ASP A 93 1.04 24.64 -19.42
CA ASP A 93 2.27 24.04 -18.85
C ASP A 93 2.15 22.59 -18.35
N LEU A 94 1.00 21.93 -18.52
CA LEU A 94 0.80 20.53 -18.21
C LEU A 94 1.02 19.65 -19.44
N ASN A 95 1.78 18.56 -19.25
CA ASN A 95 2.12 17.64 -20.32
C ASN A 95 1.21 16.39 -20.32
N PHE A 96 0.15 16.42 -21.12
CA PHE A 96 -0.80 15.30 -21.25
C PHE A 96 -0.22 14.07 -21.98
N ASP A 97 0.86 14.22 -22.73
CA ASP A 97 1.55 13.08 -23.38
C ASP A 97 2.19 12.13 -22.35
N SER A 98 2.39 12.61 -21.12
CA SER A 98 2.95 11.81 -20.02
C SER A 98 1.91 10.86 -19.38
N LEU A 99 0.62 11.05 -19.64
CA LEU A 99 -0.42 10.12 -19.21
C LEU A 99 -0.25 8.79 -19.95
N GLY A 100 -0.36 7.70 -19.19
CA GLY A 100 -0.15 6.35 -19.73
C GLY A 100 1.33 5.99 -19.96
N SER A 101 2.28 6.88 -19.68
CA SER A 101 3.72 6.56 -19.69
C SER A 101 4.05 5.38 -18.75
N LEU A 102 5.20 4.74 -18.95
CA LEU A 102 5.63 3.64 -18.07
C LEU A 102 5.73 4.08 -16.60
N THR A 103 6.23 5.29 -16.33
CA THR A 103 6.27 5.85 -14.97
C THR A 103 4.87 6.03 -14.40
N HIS A 104 3.92 6.56 -15.18
CA HIS A 104 2.53 6.72 -14.75
C HIS A 104 1.93 5.38 -14.32
N ARG A 105 2.07 4.34 -15.17
CA ARG A 105 1.53 3.01 -14.88
C ARG A 105 2.19 2.37 -13.66
N LEU A 106 3.51 2.46 -13.53
CA LEU A 106 4.25 1.78 -12.46
C LEU A 106 3.92 2.28 -11.05
N ILE A 107 3.63 3.57 -10.87
CA ILE A 107 3.32 4.17 -9.56
C ILE A 107 2.17 3.42 -8.85
N VAL A 108 1.18 2.96 -9.62
CA VAL A 108 -0.04 2.33 -9.10
C VAL A 108 -0.04 0.81 -9.23
N THR A 109 1.09 0.19 -9.59
CA THR A 109 1.15 -1.28 -9.76
C THR A 109 1.26 -2.01 -8.42
N ASP A 110 0.63 -3.17 -8.34
CA ASP A 110 0.72 -4.06 -7.18
C ASP A 110 2.17 -4.38 -6.79
N ARG A 111 3.06 -4.51 -7.78
CA ARG A 111 4.48 -4.77 -7.55
C ARG A 111 5.11 -3.66 -6.71
N VAL A 112 4.93 -2.41 -7.12
CA VAL A 112 5.55 -1.25 -6.48
C VAL A 112 4.91 -0.98 -5.12
N LEU A 113 3.58 -1.04 -5.04
CA LEU A 113 2.85 -0.82 -3.79
C LEU A 113 3.16 -1.91 -2.75
N SER A 114 3.32 -3.17 -3.17
CA SER A 114 3.74 -4.27 -2.29
C SER A 114 5.22 -4.17 -1.88
N GLU A 115 6.10 -3.72 -2.77
CA GLU A 115 7.52 -3.49 -2.45
C GLU A 115 7.64 -2.37 -1.42
N PHE A 116 6.85 -1.30 -1.54
CA PHE A 116 6.76 -0.24 -0.55
C PHE A 116 6.35 -0.77 0.83
N ALA A 117 5.26 -1.55 0.91
CA ALA A 117 4.80 -2.12 2.18
C ALA A 117 5.86 -3.01 2.84
N SER A 118 6.66 -3.72 2.02
CA SER A 118 7.76 -4.56 2.48
C SER A 118 8.96 -3.74 2.95
N ALA A 119 9.30 -2.66 2.23
CA ALA A 119 10.40 -1.76 2.57
C ALA A 119 10.17 -1.04 3.90
N LYS A 120 8.91 -0.71 4.22
CA LYS A 120 8.52 -0.12 5.51
C LYS A 120 8.25 -1.17 6.61
N GLY A 121 8.36 -2.47 6.30
CA GLY A 121 8.13 -3.57 7.25
C GLY A 121 6.68 -3.74 7.69
N ILE A 122 5.72 -3.09 7.01
CA ILE A 122 4.28 -3.14 7.32
C ILE A 122 3.69 -4.48 6.91
N ASP A 123 4.26 -5.11 5.89
CA ASP A 123 3.89 -6.44 5.43
C ASP A 123 4.05 -7.55 6.51
N LYS A 124 4.92 -7.33 7.50
CA LYS A 124 5.15 -8.25 8.64
C LYS A 124 4.00 -8.26 9.64
N VAL A 125 3.22 -7.18 9.69
CA VAL A 125 2.08 -7.02 10.61
C VAL A 125 0.74 -7.25 9.91
N PHE A 126 0.77 -7.72 8.66
CA PHE A 126 -0.42 -7.89 7.85
C PHE A 126 -1.19 -9.17 8.19
N PHE A 127 -2.44 -9.00 8.63
CA PHE A 127 -3.35 -10.09 8.93
C PHE A 127 -4.03 -10.57 7.66
N CYS A 128 -3.58 -11.73 7.19
CA CYS A 128 -4.11 -12.39 6.00
C CYS A 128 -4.03 -13.90 6.12
N LYS A 129 -4.86 -14.60 5.34
CA LYS A 129 -4.73 -16.03 5.12
C LYS A 129 -3.96 -16.28 3.83
N VAL A 130 -2.77 -16.89 3.96
CA VAL A 130 -1.96 -17.32 2.81
C VAL A 130 -2.48 -18.68 2.34
N ALA A 131 -2.68 -18.83 1.02
CA ALA A 131 -3.26 -20.06 0.44
C ALA A 131 -2.36 -21.29 0.63
N LEU A 132 -1.04 -21.09 0.64
CA LEU A 132 -0.03 -22.12 0.87
C LEU A 132 0.87 -21.69 2.03
N PRO A 133 0.50 -22.00 3.29
CA PRO A 133 1.40 -21.85 4.43
C PRO A 133 2.55 -22.84 4.25
N GLN A 134 3.80 -22.38 4.16
CA GLN A 134 4.93 -23.31 4.08
C GLN A 134 5.07 -24.07 5.41
N GLN A 135 5.13 -25.40 5.35
CA GLN A 135 5.61 -26.22 6.45
C GLN A 135 7.12 -26.03 6.55
N SER A 136 7.60 -25.59 7.71
CA SER A 136 9.01 -25.41 8.04
C SER A 136 9.72 -26.77 8.11
N SER A 137 10.14 -27.30 6.96
CA SER A 137 10.86 -28.57 6.90
C SER A 137 11.91 -28.59 5.78
N SER A 138 12.68 -27.52 5.58
CA SER A 138 14.05 -27.58 5.01
C SER A 138 14.67 -26.20 4.83
N VAL A 139 15.93 -26.10 5.25
CA VAL A 139 16.78 -24.91 5.37
C VAL A 139 17.34 -24.50 3.99
N THR A 140 16.46 -24.12 3.07
CA THR A 140 16.86 -23.31 1.90
C THR A 140 15.84 -22.20 1.72
N GLU A 141 16.33 -20.96 1.77
CA GLU A 141 15.59 -19.69 1.82
C GLU A 141 14.60 -19.51 0.66
N THR A 142 13.46 -20.19 0.70
CA THR A 142 12.38 -20.01 -0.27
C THR A 142 11.38 -19.03 0.31
N LYS A 143 11.34 -17.84 -0.31
CA LYS A 143 10.48 -16.71 0.08
C LYS A 143 9.02 -17.16 0.17
N ASN A 144 8.39 -16.94 1.32
CA ASN A 144 6.93 -16.97 1.48
C ASN A 144 6.28 -16.33 0.24
N TYR A 145 5.43 -17.08 -0.49
CA TYR A 145 4.71 -16.51 -1.64
C TYR A 145 3.75 -15.44 -1.12
N LYS A 146 4.13 -14.17 -1.32
CA LYS A 146 3.33 -13.00 -0.99
C LYS A 146 2.57 -12.57 -2.26
N PRO A 147 1.25 -12.80 -2.35
CA PRO A 147 0.48 -12.35 -3.50
C PRO A 147 0.53 -10.81 -3.52
N LYS A 148 1.23 -10.24 -4.49
CA LYS A 148 1.47 -8.78 -4.58
C LYS A 148 0.17 -7.99 -4.53
N ALA A 149 -0.88 -8.47 -5.20
CA ALA A 149 -2.21 -7.89 -5.20
C ALA A 149 -2.85 -7.79 -3.81
N MET A 150 -2.51 -8.70 -2.90
CA MET A 150 -3.01 -8.67 -1.52
C MET A 150 -2.23 -7.65 -0.69
N TYR A 151 -0.90 -7.61 -0.85
CA TYR A 151 -0.03 -6.72 -0.07
C TYR A 151 -0.08 -5.27 -0.56
N SER A 152 -0.38 -5.02 -1.83
CA SER A 152 -0.63 -3.67 -2.35
C SER A 152 -1.83 -3.00 -1.68
N THR A 153 -2.82 -3.79 -1.23
CA THR A 153 -3.99 -3.26 -0.50
C THR A 153 -3.59 -2.54 0.78
N ILE A 154 -2.47 -2.88 1.43
CA ILE A 154 -1.98 -2.19 2.63
C ILE A 154 -1.71 -0.72 2.30
N THR A 155 -0.93 -0.49 1.24
CA THR A 155 -0.52 0.85 0.80
C THR A 155 -1.71 1.68 0.35
N SER A 156 -2.59 1.10 -0.48
CA SER A 156 -3.82 1.79 -0.89
C SER A 156 -4.72 2.07 0.31
N SER A 157 -4.82 1.16 1.27
CA SER A 157 -5.67 1.35 2.47
C SER A 157 -5.15 2.42 3.40
N LEU A 158 -3.82 2.58 3.53
CA LEU A 158 -3.22 3.69 4.27
C LEU A 158 -3.66 5.03 3.67
N VAL A 159 -3.56 5.17 2.35
CA VAL A 159 -4.00 6.38 1.64
C VAL A 159 -5.50 6.62 1.84
N GLY A 160 -6.32 5.58 1.68
CA GLY A 160 -7.77 5.67 1.88
C GLY A 160 -8.14 6.04 3.32
N ALA A 161 -7.42 5.53 4.32
CA ALA A 161 -7.63 5.84 5.73
C ALA A 161 -7.26 7.29 6.06
N VAL A 162 -6.15 7.80 5.52
CA VAL A 162 -5.77 9.22 5.65
C VAL A 162 -6.83 10.12 4.99
N ALA A 163 -7.30 9.75 3.80
CA ALA A 163 -8.34 10.50 3.09
C ALA A 163 -9.67 10.52 3.86
N LEU A 164 -10.04 9.41 4.50
CA LEU A 164 -11.26 9.30 5.29
C LEU A 164 -11.18 10.14 6.58
N GLN A 165 -10.03 10.12 7.26
CA GLN A 165 -9.84 10.79 8.56
C GLN A 165 -9.58 12.29 8.42
N HIS A 166 -8.76 12.69 7.45
CA HIS A 166 -8.22 14.05 7.32
C HIS A 166 -8.69 14.79 6.06
N GLY A 167 -9.47 14.12 5.21
CA GLY A 167 -9.99 14.67 3.97
C GLY A 167 -9.01 14.59 2.79
N LYS A 168 -9.52 14.93 1.61
CA LYS A 168 -8.81 14.79 0.33
C LYS A 168 -7.51 15.60 0.28
N SER A 169 -7.54 16.88 0.65
CA SER A 169 -6.38 17.78 0.51
C SER A 169 -5.18 17.29 1.31
N THR A 170 -5.41 16.82 2.54
CA THR A 170 -4.37 16.27 3.41
C THR A 170 -3.84 14.95 2.87
N ALA A 171 -4.71 14.09 2.32
CA ALA A 171 -4.29 12.84 1.70
C ALA A 171 -3.49 13.06 0.41
N GLU A 172 -3.85 14.04 -0.43
CA GLU A 172 -3.04 14.39 -1.61
C GLU A 172 -1.64 14.89 -1.19
N ARG A 173 -1.55 15.68 -0.11
CA ARG A 173 -0.27 16.11 0.47
C ARG A 173 0.56 14.92 0.94
N PHE A 174 -0.02 14.02 1.74
CA PHE A 174 0.61 12.80 2.19
C PHE A 174 1.17 11.95 1.03
N ILE A 175 0.38 11.81 -0.05
CA ILE A 175 0.83 11.07 -1.23
C ILE A 175 2.04 11.76 -1.87
N GLN A 176 2.01 13.08 -2.02
CA GLN A 176 3.07 13.83 -2.70
C GLN A 176 4.36 13.89 -1.91
N GLU A 177 4.28 14.21 -0.62
CA GLU A 177 5.45 14.47 0.23
C GLU A 177 6.10 13.18 0.72
N ASN A 178 5.30 12.19 1.09
CA ASN A 178 5.79 10.97 1.73
C ASN A 178 5.82 9.81 0.73
N LEU A 179 4.65 9.43 0.21
CA LEU A 179 4.49 8.16 -0.50
C LEU A 179 5.19 8.14 -1.86
N LEU A 180 5.01 9.19 -2.69
CA LEU A 180 5.67 9.28 -4.00
C LEU A 180 7.19 9.38 -3.84
N THR A 181 7.67 10.14 -2.85
CA THR A 181 9.12 10.24 -2.54
C THR A 181 9.72 8.86 -2.28
N ASP A 182 9.04 8.00 -1.51
CA ASP A 182 9.48 6.63 -1.22
C ASP A 182 9.35 5.67 -2.42
N ILE A 183 8.30 5.83 -3.23
CA ILE A 183 7.97 4.92 -4.33
C ILE A 183 8.81 5.17 -5.59
N LEU A 184 9.17 6.43 -5.87
CA LEU A 184 9.87 6.79 -7.11
C LEU A 184 11.20 6.04 -7.33
N PRO A 185 12.06 5.82 -6.32
CA PRO A 185 13.24 4.96 -6.47
C PRO A 185 12.87 3.52 -6.89
N MET A 186 11.78 2.97 -6.37
CA MET A 186 11.29 1.63 -6.74
C MET A 186 10.81 1.60 -8.18
N VAL A 187 10.09 2.63 -8.63
CA VAL A 187 9.65 2.79 -10.02
C VAL A 187 10.86 2.85 -10.97
N GLN A 188 11.92 3.57 -10.60
CA GLN A 188 13.15 3.65 -11.39
C GLN A 188 13.87 2.31 -11.48
N LYS A 189 13.93 1.55 -10.38
CA LYS A 189 14.50 0.20 -10.35
C LYS A 189 13.75 -0.74 -11.29
N VAL A 190 12.41 -0.76 -11.22
CA VAL A 190 11.58 -1.58 -12.12
C VAL A 190 11.75 -1.16 -13.58
N ARG A 191 11.84 0.14 -13.85
CA ARG A 191 12.09 0.67 -15.21
C ARG A 191 13.47 0.25 -15.75
N GLY A 192 14.48 0.17 -14.87
CA GLY A 192 15.85 -0.20 -15.22
C GLY A 192 16.08 -1.71 -15.40
N GLY A 193 15.04 -2.54 -15.30
CA GLY A 193 15.15 -4.00 -15.47
C GLY A 193 15.87 -4.73 -14.33
N LYS A 194 15.96 -4.12 -13.14
CA LYS A 194 16.57 -4.71 -11.93
C LYS A 194 15.53 -5.09 -10.87
#